data_AF-A0A957DNZ1-F1
#
_entry.id   AF-A0A957DNZ1-F1
#
_cell.length_a   1.000
_cell.length_b   1.000
_cell.length_c   1.000
_cell.angle_alpha   90.00
_cell.angle_beta   90.00
_cell.angle_gamma   90.00
#
_symmetry.space_group_name_H-M   'P 1'
#
loop_
_entity.id
_entity.type
_entity.pdbx_description
1 polymer ?
#
loop_
_entity_poly.entity_id
_entity_poly.type
_entity_poly.pdbx_seq_one_letter_code
_entity_poly.pdbx_strand_id
1 'polypeptide(L)'
;MSLGSSSFQVQNPEQLDLLAQHFRKWEDAALCFSQAVGMVQMFPGLRAYWPGSAVGGGITETTQLVDMSGNGFHMTRVAPAALGCEGLIPYVDFDGFSARYARADEAAFDITGTEGYIMSDFRGLTIGAWVRFNEVANATYDTIAGKWVSPNLSYILDRASNGTIRFGISSDGSNVIAKTGTAVPAIWDWTFVCGRYSVADSALKVWTNDSTTERTDSVPSSIYSGSADFNMGARATPSNFLNGQISQLFLCAAAVPDQFIETFFNFTAPMFGV
;
A
#
# COMPACT_ATOMS: atom_id res chain seq x y z
N MET A 1 -22.22 -61.00 -28.93
CA MET A 1 -22.72 -59.68 -28.51
C MET A 1 -21.58 -59.03 -27.74
N SER A 2 -20.85 -58.10 -28.38
CA SER A 2 -19.64 -57.46 -27.83
C SER A 2 -20.07 -56.25 -27.00
N LEU A 3 -19.71 -56.22 -25.72
CA LEU A 3 -19.92 -55.06 -24.84
C LEU A 3 -18.78 -54.08 -25.06
N GLY A 4 -19.12 -52.88 -25.55
CA GLY A 4 -18.17 -51.81 -25.83
C GLY A 4 -17.45 -51.31 -24.58
N SER A 5 -16.13 -51.17 -24.69
CA SER A 5 -15.30 -50.53 -23.68
C SER A 5 -15.62 -49.04 -23.59
N SER A 6 -16.08 -48.56 -22.44
CA SER A 6 -16.16 -47.13 -22.14
C SER A 6 -14.74 -46.58 -22.03
N SER A 7 -14.31 -45.78 -23.01
CA SER A 7 -13.07 -45.00 -22.93
C SER A 7 -13.24 -43.91 -21.88
N PHE A 8 -12.63 -44.07 -20.70
CA PHE A 8 -12.41 -42.94 -19.82
C PHE A 8 -11.44 -41.98 -20.52
N GLN A 9 -11.86 -40.73 -20.69
CA GLN A 9 -10.95 -39.67 -21.15
C GLN A 9 -9.97 -39.38 -20.01
N VAL A 10 -8.78 -39.95 -20.09
CA VAL A 10 -7.69 -39.67 -19.15
C VAL A 10 -7.20 -38.25 -19.45
N GLN A 11 -7.14 -37.38 -18.43
CA GLN A 11 -6.56 -36.05 -18.58
C GLN A 11 -5.13 -36.16 -19.09
N ASN A 12 -4.82 -35.49 -20.20
CA ASN A 12 -3.46 -35.39 -20.72
C ASN A 12 -2.73 -34.26 -19.95
N PRO A 13 -1.73 -34.58 -19.11
CA PRO A 13 -1.01 -33.58 -18.32
C PRO A 13 -0.31 -32.53 -19.18
N GLU A 14 0.21 -32.94 -20.35
CA GLU A 14 0.94 -32.05 -21.26
C GLU A 14 0.01 -31.05 -21.95
N GLN A 15 -1.22 -31.46 -22.29
CA GLN A 15 -2.23 -30.54 -22.80
C GLN A 15 -2.73 -29.58 -21.72
N LEU A 16 -2.81 -30.05 -20.47
CA LEU A 16 -3.14 -29.20 -19.32
C LEU A 16 -2.04 -28.15 -19.09
N ASP A 17 -0.78 -28.51 -19.25
CA ASP A 17 0.36 -27.59 -19.12
C ASP A 17 0.41 -26.58 -20.28
N LEU A 18 0.18 -27.03 -21.52
CA LEU A 18 0.06 -26.16 -22.70
C LEU A 18 -1.16 -25.22 -22.64
N LEU A 19 -2.30 -25.70 -22.11
CA LEU A 19 -3.49 -24.87 -21.91
C LEU A 19 -3.35 -23.95 -20.69
N ALA A 20 -2.64 -24.36 -19.63
CA ALA A 20 -2.35 -23.51 -18.48
C ALA A 20 -1.49 -22.30 -18.87
N GLN A 21 -0.51 -22.50 -19.76
CA GLN A 21 0.24 -21.39 -20.38
C GLN A 21 -0.66 -20.41 -21.15
N HIS A 22 -1.80 -20.86 -21.67
CA HIS A 22 -2.76 -20.04 -22.40
C HIS A 22 -3.86 -19.41 -21.51
N PHE A 23 -4.14 -19.98 -20.33
CA PHE A 23 -5.28 -19.57 -19.50
C PHE A 23 -4.96 -18.70 -18.29
N ARG A 24 -3.70 -18.54 -17.89
CA ARG A 24 -3.20 -17.57 -16.88
C ARG A 24 -1.79 -18.01 -16.46
N LYS A 25 -0.75 -17.54 -17.15
CA LYS A 25 0.50 -17.35 -16.41
C LYS A 25 0.25 -16.16 -15.49
N TRP A 26 0.13 -16.44 -14.20
CA TRP A 26 0.11 -15.42 -13.14
C TRP A 26 1.40 -14.58 -13.10
N GLU A 27 2.36 -14.89 -13.96
CA GLU A 27 3.66 -14.22 -14.13
C GLU A 27 3.76 -13.35 -15.39
N ASP A 28 2.65 -12.94 -16.01
CA ASP A 28 2.67 -11.98 -17.12
C ASP A 28 2.52 -10.54 -16.61
N ALA A 29 3.62 -9.79 -16.59
CA ALA A 29 3.65 -8.40 -16.19
C ALA A 29 2.62 -7.52 -16.93
N ALA A 30 2.28 -7.83 -18.19
CA ALA A 30 1.27 -7.08 -18.94
C ALA A 30 -0.15 -7.36 -18.43
N LEU A 31 -0.44 -8.61 -18.07
CA LEU A 31 -1.69 -8.99 -17.42
C LEU A 31 -1.80 -8.30 -16.05
N CYS A 32 -0.71 -8.35 -15.26
CA CYS A 32 -0.61 -7.68 -13.97
C CYS A 32 -0.95 -6.19 -14.09
N PHE A 33 -0.27 -5.50 -15.01
CA PHE A 33 -0.47 -4.09 -15.32
C PHE A 33 -1.93 -3.77 -15.67
N SER A 34 -2.58 -4.61 -16.49
CA SER A 34 -3.97 -4.38 -16.93
C SER A 34 -5.02 -4.52 -15.82
N GLN A 35 -4.71 -5.27 -14.75
CA GLN A 35 -5.70 -5.61 -13.70
C GLN A 35 -5.39 -4.99 -12.33
N ALA A 36 -4.15 -4.57 -12.06
CA ALA A 36 -3.73 -4.06 -10.75
C ALA A 36 -4.65 -2.95 -10.21
N VAL A 37 -5.04 -1.99 -11.06
CA VAL A 37 -5.98 -0.91 -10.70
C VAL A 37 -7.34 -1.46 -10.28
N GLY A 38 -7.90 -2.39 -11.07
CA GLY A 38 -9.19 -3.00 -10.78
C GLY A 38 -9.18 -3.82 -9.48
N MET A 39 -8.05 -4.46 -9.16
CA MET A 39 -7.91 -5.19 -7.89
C MET A 39 -7.98 -4.26 -6.68
N VAL A 40 -7.27 -3.12 -6.71
CA VAL A 40 -7.31 -2.15 -5.61
C VAL A 40 -8.69 -1.53 -5.48
N GLN A 41 -9.38 -1.27 -6.59
CA GLN A 41 -10.77 -0.77 -6.58
C GLN A 41 -11.76 -1.74 -5.91
N MET A 42 -11.42 -3.01 -5.78
CA MET A 42 -12.22 -4.00 -5.05
C MET A 42 -11.90 -4.07 -3.54
N PHE A 43 -10.91 -3.31 -3.05
CA PHE A 43 -10.58 -3.32 -1.63
C PHE A 43 -11.71 -2.69 -0.81
N PRO A 44 -12.16 -3.33 0.28
CA PRO A 44 -13.21 -2.79 1.13
C PRO A 44 -12.75 -1.46 1.73
N GLY A 45 -13.66 -0.48 1.75
CA GLY A 45 -13.39 0.83 2.32
C GLY A 45 -12.30 1.63 1.60
N LEU A 46 -12.01 1.36 0.32
CA LEU A 46 -11.03 2.13 -0.45
C LEU A 46 -11.32 3.64 -0.35
N ARG A 47 -10.37 4.37 0.20
CA ARG A 47 -10.42 5.84 0.35
C ARG A 47 -9.70 6.51 -0.78
N ALA A 48 -8.45 6.15 -1.01
CA ALA A 48 -7.66 6.79 -2.05
C ALA A 48 -6.70 5.77 -2.67
N TYR A 49 -6.37 5.99 -3.95
CA TYR A 49 -5.44 5.16 -4.69
C TYR A 49 -4.64 5.99 -5.68
N TRP A 50 -3.33 6.04 -5.49
CA TRP A 50 -2.41 6.77 -6.36
C TRP A 50 -1.43 5.80 -7.03
N PRO A 51 -1.70 5.40 -8.28
CA PRO A 51 -0.87 4.42 -8.97
C PRO A 51 0.52 4.91 -9.37
N GLY A 52 0.79 6.22 -9.26
CA GLY A 52 2.04 6.83 -9.75
C GLY A 52 2.03 7.15 -11.25
N SER A 53 0.91 6.91 -11.96
CA SER A 53 0.78 7.15 -13.41
C SER A 53 -0.10 8.33 -13.79
N ALA A 54 -1.13 8.62 -12.98
CA ALA A 54 -2.17 9.58 -13.33
C ALA A 54 -1.83 10.97 -12.80
N VAL A 55 -1.82 11.96 -13.70
CA VAL A 55 -1.57 13.37 -13.38
C VAL A 55 -2.75 14.25 -13.74
N GLY A 56 -2.98 15.25 -12.91
CA GLY A 56 -4.01 16.27 -13.09
C GLY A 56 -3.40 17.66 -13.02
N GLY A 57 -4.14 18.65 -13.51
CA GLY A 57 -3.78 20.05 -13.40
C GLY A 57 -4.97 20.94 -13.73
N GLY A 58 -5.23 21.94 -12.88
CA GLY A 58 -6.01 23.11 -13.27
C GLY A 58 -5.18 24.06 -14.16
N ILE A 59 -5.77 25.19 -14.53
CA ILE A 59 -5.24 26.19 -15.50
C ILE A 59 -3.86 26.77 -15.10
N THR A 60 -3.38 26.50 -13.88
CA THR A 60 -2.09 26.94 -13.34
C THR A 60 -1.30 25.75 -12.78
N GLU A 61 -0.56 25.10 -13.67
CA GLU A 61 0.56 24.12 -13.55
C GLU A 61 1.11 23.62 -12.19
N THR A 62 0.30 23.43 -11.15
CA THR A 62 0.64 22.51 -10.06
C THR A 62 0.23 21.10 -10.47
N THR A 63 1.20 20.26 -10.84
CA THR A 63 0.98 18.85 -11.16
C THR A 63 0.40 18.13 -9.94
N GLN A 64 -0.84 17.65 -10.03
CA GLN A 64 -1.46 16.83 -9.01
C GLN A 64 -1.21 15.35 -9.32
N LEU A 65 -0.97 14.55 -8.28
CA LEU A 65 -1.05 13.10 -8.38
C LEU A 65 -2.52 12.68 -8.25
N VAL A 66 -3.08 12.11 -9.29
CA VAL A 66 -4.52 11.83 -9.38
C VAL A 66 -4.85 10.54 -8.63
N ASP A 67 -5.77 10.69 -7.69
CA ASP A 67 -6.51 9.59 -7.08
C ASP A 67 -7.41 8.88 -8.09
N MET A 68 -7.18 7.58 -8.26
CA MET A 68 -7.87 6.65 -9.16
C MET A 68 -8.87 5.74 -8.43
N SER A 69 -9.15 6.00 -7.15
CA SER A 69 -10.21 5.30 -6.40
C SER A 69 -11.63 5.69 -6.85
N GLY A 70 -11.77 6.85 -7.51
CA GLY A 70 -13.06 7.46 -7.84
C GLY A 70 -13.57 8.47 -6.80
N ASN A 71 -12.86 8.67 -5.70
CA ASN A 71 -13.27 9.60 -4.63
C ASN A 71 -12.73 11.04 -4.80
N GLY A 72 -11.81 11.27 -5.75
CA GLY A 72 -11.33 12.61 -6.10
C GLY A 72 -10.28 13.17 -5.15
N PHE A 73 -9.62 12.32 -4.35
CA PHE A 73 -8.64 12.73 -3.36
C PHE A 73 -7.23 12.95 -3.96
N HIS A 74 -7.11 13.80 -4.98
CA HIS A 74 -5.80 14.08 -5.61
C HIS A 74 -4.80 14.73 -4.63
N MET A 75 -3.51 14.42 -4.77
CA MET A 75 -2.46 15.03 -3.95
C MET A 75 -1.76 16.17 -4.69
N THR A 76 -1.40 17.21 -3.96
CA THR A 76 -0.64 18.35 -4.47
C THR A 76 0.86 18.08 -4.33
N ARG A 77 1.61 18.30 -5.42
CA ARG A 77 3.07 18.28 -5.39
C ARG A 77 3.59 19.49 -4.62
N VAL A 78 4.34 19.27 -3.54
CA VAL A 78 4.83 20.37 -2.67
C VAL A 78 6.28 20.74 -3.00
N ALA A 79 7.05 19.79 -3.53
CA ALA A 79 8.48 19.90 -3.80
C ALA A 79 8.83 18.98 -5.00
N PRO A 80 10.04 18.99 -5.58
CA PRO A 80 10.33 18.30 -6.83
C PRO A 80 10.39 16.76 -6.69
N ALA A 81 9.24 16.13 -6.46
CA ALA A 81 9.02 14.71 -6.70
C ALA A 81 8.77 14.50 -8.20
N ALA A 82 9.50 13.59 -8.84
CA ALA A 82 9.37 13.32 -10.27
C ALA A 82 8.46 12.12 -10.52
N LEU A 83 7.85 12.06 -11.70
CA LEU A 83 7.15 10.86 -12.16
C LEU A 83 8.03 10.14 -13.16
N GLY A 84 8.07 8.83 -13.07
CA GLY A 84 8.87 7.99 -13.95
C GLY A 84 8.23 6.63 -14.17
N CYS A 85 8.91 5.80 -14.95
CA CYS A 85 8.55 4.41 -15.08
C CYS A 85 9.78 3.52 -15.18
N GLU A 86 9.60 2.25 -14.82
CA GLU A 86 10.54 1.16 -15.03
C GLU A 86 9.78 -0.01 -15.62
N GLY A 87 10.00 -0.28 -16.90
CA GLY A 87 9.15 -1.21 -17.64
C GLY A 87 7.67 -0.77 -17.58
N LEU A 88 6.82 -1.62 -17.01
CA LEU A 88 5.38 -1.37 -16.82
C LEU A 88 5.04 -0.75 -15.45
N ILE A 89 6.04 -0.39 -14.64
CA ILE A 89 5.86 0.14 -13.29
C ILE A 89 5.89 1.67 -13.35
N PRO A 90 4.75 2.37 -13.27
CA PRO A 90 4.74 3.82 -13.04
C PRO A 90 5.07 4.12 -11.58
N TYR A 91 5.82 5.20 -11.31
CA TYR A 91 6.18 5.57 -9.95
C TYR A 91 6.38 7.07 -9.76
N VAL A 92 6.36 7.47 -8.49
CA VAL A 92 6.84 8.77 -8.01
C VAL A 92 8.23 8.59 -7.40
N ASP A 93 9.20 9.39 -7.82
CA ASP A 93 10.58 9.42 -7.31
C ASP A 93 10.77 10.56 -6.29
N PHE A 94 11.43 10.23 -5.18
CA PHE A 94 11.68 11.09 -4.04
C PHE A 94 13.19 11.22 -3.77
N ASP A 95 13.62 12.44 -3.50
CA ASP A 95 15.02 12.88 -3.46
C ASP A 95 15.72 12.66 -2.09
N GLY A 96 15.03 12.17 -1.07
CA GLY A 96 15.56 12.05 0.29
C GLY A 96 15.72 13.38 1.03
N PHE A 97 15.24 14.50 0.49
CA PHE A 97 15.52 15.83 1.02
C PHE A 97 14.31 16.75 1.10
N SER A 98 13.53 16.87 0.02
CA SER A 98 12.43 17.83 -0.07
C SER A 98 11.19 17.26 -0.74
N ALA A 99 11.36 16.35 -1.69
CA ALA A 99 10.31 15.78 -2.52
C ALA A 99 9.19 15.19 -1.65
N ARG A 100 7.96 15.65 -1.87
CA ARG A 100 6.76 15.06 -1.28
C ARG A 100 5.49 15.46 -2.03
N TYR A 101 4.47 14.63 -1.85
CA TYR A 101 3.08 14.97 -2.16
C TYR A 101 2.30 15.12 -0.85
N ALA A 102 1.38 16.08 -0.81
CA ALA A 102 0.54 16.32 0.34
C ALA A 102 -0.92 16.54 -0.08
N ARG A 103 -1.82 16.14 0.80
CA ARG A 103 -3.24 16.48 0.74
C ARG A 103 -3.63 17.08 2.08
N ALA A 104 -4.26 18.25 2.01
CA ALA A 104 -4.71 18.97 3.18
C ALA A 104 -5.59 18.09 4.06
N ASP A 105 -5.49 18.29 5.37
CA ASP A 105 -6.38 17.66 6.34
C ASP A 105 -7.86 17.82 5.96
N GLU A 106 -8.58 16.70 5.93
CA GLU A 106 -10.03 16.64 5.76
C GLU A 106 -10.59 15.33 6.32
N ALA A 107 -11.89 15.34 6.64
CA ALA A 107 -12.61 14.24 7.30
C ALA A 107 -12.53 12.88 6.58
N ALA A 108 -12.20 12.86 5.28
CA ALA A 108 -12.02 11.62 4.54
C ALA A 108 -10.79 10.81 4.99
N PHE A 109 -9.78 11.48 5.56
CA PHE A 109 -8.55 10.89 6.10
C PHE A 109 -8.59 10.70 7.62
N ASP A 110 -9.69 11.08 8.27
CA ASP A 110 -9.93 10.89 9.70
C ASP A 110 -10.40 9.45 9.97
N ILE A 111 -9.53 8.50 9.65
CA ILE A 111 -9.80 7.07 9.79
C ILE A 111 -9.47 6.64 11.22
N THR A 112 -10.51 6.26 11.95
CA THR A 112 -10.46 5.99 13.39
C THR A 112 -10.68 4.51 13.73
N GLY A 113 -11.17 3.70 12.80
CA GLY A 113 -11.67 2.35 13.08
C GLY A 113 -13.08 2.33 13.65
N THR A 114 -13.80 3.46 13.65
CA THR A 114 -15.18 3.57 14.16
C THR A 114 -16.20 3.85 13.06
N GLU A 115 -15.80 3.71 11.81
CA GLU A 115 -16.56 4.05 10.62
C GLU A 115 -17.90 3.30 10.56
N GLY A 116 -19.00 4.02 10.77
CA GLY A 116 -20.35 3.43 10.84
C GLY A 116 -20.84 2.77 9.54
N TYR A 117 -20.26 3.17 8.40
CA TYR A 117 -20.57 2.63 7.07
C TYR A 117 -19.73 1.39 6.71
N ILE A 118 -18.84 0.96 7.61
CA ILE A 118 -18.08 -0.31 7.51
C ILE A 118 -18.64 -1.28 8.55
N MET A 119 -18.91 -2.52 8.12
CA MET A 119 -19.35 -3.58 9.03
C MET A 119 -18.31 -3.78 10.15
N SER A 120 -18.77 -4.09 11.36
CA SER A 120 -17.94 -4.19 12.57
C SER A 120 -16.66 -5.01 12.37
N ASP A 121 -16.79 -6.12 11.66
CA ASP A 121 -15.73 -7.12 11.51
C ASP A 121 -14.62 -6.66 10.54
N PHE A 122 -14.87 -5.60 9.76
CA PHE A 122 -13.91 -5.02 8.83
C PHE A 122 -13.49 -3.60 9.22
N ARG A 123 -13.88 -3.10 10.40
CA ARG A 123 -13.47 -1.76 10.83
C ARG A 123 -11.98 -1.70 11.14
N GLY A 124 -11.34 -0.64 10.66
CA GLY A 124 -9.92 -0.45 10.83
C GLY A 124 -9.32 0.45 9.76
N LEU A 125 -8.02 0.28 9.52
CA LEU A 125 -7.28 1.02 8.51
C LEU A 125 -6.31 0.07 7.81
N THR A 126 -6.19 0.19 6.48
CA THR A 126 -5.11 -0.44 5.73
C THR A 126 -4.45 0.59 4.83
N ILE A 127 -3.13 0.65 4.83
CA ILE A 127 -2.31 1.46 3.93
C ILE A 127 -1.20 0.59 3.36
N GLY A 128 -0.94 0.71 2.05
CA GLY A 128 0.12 -0.06 1.43
C GLY A 128 0.55 0.50 0.08
N ALA A 129 1.72 0.05 -0.38
CA ALA A 129 2.32 0.47 -1.63
C ALA A 129 3.38 -0.55 -2.09
N TRP A 130 3.82 -0.40 -3.33
CA TRP A 130 5.12 -0.88 -3.77
C TRP A 130 6.15 0.24 -3.58
N VAL A 131 7.29 -0.09 -3.00
CA VAL A 131 8.34 0.89 -2.67
C VAL A 131 9.70 0.35 -3.06
N ARG A 132 10.55 1.19 -3.64
CA ARG A 132 11.97 0.91 -3.85
C ARG A 132 12.79 1.94 -3.08
N PHE A 133 13.79 1.50 -2.34
CA PHE A 133 14.68 2.38 -1.58
C PHE A 133 16.00 2.56 -2.31
N ASN A 134 16.45 3.80 -2.51
CA ASN A 134 17.71 4.09 -3.20
C ASN A 134 18.93 4.03 -2.26
N GLU A 135 18.70 3.93 -0.96
CA GLU A 135 19.73 3.93 0.06
C GLU A 135 19.37 3.03 1.24
N VAL A 136 20.38 2.69 2.03
CA VAL A 136 20.20 2.01 3.32
C VAL A 136 19.36 2.87 4.26
N ALA A 137 18.78 2.25 5.29
CA ALA A 137 17.90 2.92 6.23
C ALA A 137 18.52 4.20 6.81
N ASN A 138 17.74 5.28 6.83
CA ASN A 138 18.11 6.49 7.54
C ASN A 138 18.22 6.21 9.05
N ALA A 139 19.09 6.93 9.76
CA ALA A 139 19.24 6.80 11.21
C ALA A 139 17.96 7.05 12.01
N THR A 140 16.92 7.66 11.40
CA THR A 140 15.62 7.90 12.02
C THR A 140 14.51 7.07 11.35
N TYR A 141 13.87 7.61 10.31
CA TYR A 141 12.82 6.93 9.56
C TYR A 141 12.81 7.45 8.11
N ASP A 142 12.33 6.62 7.18
CA ASP A 142 11.94 7.05 5.83
C ASP A 142 10.42 6.93 5.68
N THR A 143 9.74 8.05 5.46
CA THR A 143 8.27 8.07 5.44
C THR A 143 7.75 7.65 4.09
N ILE A 144 6.95 6.59 4.04
CA ILE A 144 6.26 6.16 2.82
C ILE A 144 5.00 6.99 2.67
N ALA A 145 4.07 6.86 3.61
CA ALA A 145 2.84 7.66 3.62
C ALA A 145 2.15 7.66 4.99
N GLY A 146 1.36 8.69 5.27
CA GLY A 146 0.53 8.75 6.47
C GLY A 146 0.07 10.15 6.86
N LYS A 147 -0.68 10.18 7.97
CA LYS A 147 -1.22 11.39 8.60
C LYS A 147 -0.56 11.52 9.98
N TRP A 148 0.60 12.20 9.99
CA TRP A 148 1.54 12.08 11.10
C TRP A 148 2.27 13.38 11.41
N VAL A 149 1.94 13.99 12.55
CA VAL A 149 2.66 15.11 13.16
C VAL A 149 2.74 14.90 14.67
N SER A 150 3.91 15.10 15.29
CA SER A 150 4.00 15.05 16.76
C SER A 150 3.79 16.47 17.31
N PRO A 151 2.87 16.69 18.26
CA PRO A 151 2.12 15.68 19.02
C PRO A 151 0.94 15.00 18.31
N ASN A 152 0.14 15.64 17.44
CA ASN A 152 -1.14 15.10 16.93
C ASN A 152 -1.02 13.94 15.90
N LEU A 153 -0.46 12.82 16.32
CA LEU A 153 -0.18 11.63 15.52
C LEU A 153 -1.47 10.86 15.26
N SER A 154 -1.62 10.29 14.06
CA SER A 154 -2.77 9.46 13.68
C SER A 154 -2.29 8.09 13.23
N TYR A 155 -1.80 7.97 12.00
CA TYR A 155 -1.27 6.72 11.45
C TYR A 155 -0.14 6.98 10.44
N ILE A 156 0.80 6.04 10.32
CA ILE A 156 1.95 6.12 9.42
C ILE A 156 2.45 4.75 8.97
N LEU A 157 2.89 4.67 7.72
CA LEU A 157 3.72 3.60 7.19
C LEU A 157 5.12 4.19 6.88
N ASP A 158 6.15 3.67 7.52
CA ASP A 158 7.53 4.13 7.37
C ASP A 158 8.54 2.96 7.38
N ARG A 159 9.77 3.23 6.94
CA ARG A 159 10.93 2.35 7.17
C ARG A 159 11.64 2.83 8.43
N ALA A 160 11.84 1.95 9.40
CA ALA A 160 12.55 2.25 10.64
C ALA A 160 14.08 2.25 10.45
N SER A 161 14.81 2.79 11.41
CA SER A 161 16.27 2.89 11.36
C SER A 161 17.02 1.56 11.29
N ASN A 162 16.37 0.45 11.67
CA ASN A 162 16.89 -0.90 11.46
C ASN A 162 16.61 -1.46 10.04
N GLY A 163 16.05 -0.65 9.14
CA GLY A 163 15.72 -0.99 7.77
C GLY A 163 14.43 -1.76 7.57
N THR A 164 13.74 -2.17 8.62
CA THR A 164 12.47 -2.90 8.50
C THR A 164 11.27 -1.95 8.37
N ILE A 165 10.20 -2.45 7.76
CA ILE A 165 8.95 -1.68 7.62
C ILE A 165 8.22 -1.60 8.95
N ARG A 166 7.66 -0.44 9.24
CA ARG A 166 6.90 -0.15 10.44
C ARG A 166 5.56 0.48 10.09
N PHE A 167 4.53 0.02 10.78
CA PHE A 167 3.21 0.63 10.78
C PHE A 167 2.90 1.11 12.20
N GLY A 168 2.59 2.40 12.32
CA GLY A 168 2.31 3.06 13.58
C GLY A 168 0.94 3.73 13.59
N ILE A 169 0.29 3.71 14.75
CA ILE A 169 -0.93 4.44 15.06
C ILE A 169 -0.80 5.19 16.38
N SER A 170 -1.72 6.10 16.66
CA SER A 170 -1.91 6.73 17.96
C SER A 170 -3.39 6.71 18.33
N SER A 171 -3.72 6.49 19.60
CA SER A 171 -5.12 6.52 20.11
C SER A 171 -5.46 7.79 20.88
N ASP A 172 -4.46 8.61 21.20
CA ASP A 172 -4.58 9.80 22.04
C ASP A 172 -3.93 11.05 21.43
N GLY A 173 -3.34 10.94 20.24
CA GLY A 173 -2.62 12.03 19.60
C GLY A 173 -1.36 12.42 20.36
N SER A 174 -0.69 11.46 21.01
CA SER A 174 0.58 11.69 21.71
C SER A 174 1.45 10.44 21.78
N ASN A 175 0.88 9.30 22.15
CA ASN A 175 1.57 8.03 22.28
C ASN A 175 1.50 7.23 20.98
N VAL A 176 2.58 6.50 20.68
CA VAL A 176 2.68 5.68 19.49
C VAL A 176 2.53 4.21 19.86
N ILE A 177 1.58 3.54 19.22
CA ILE A 177 1.48 2.08 19.18
C ILE A 177 1.91 1.65 17.78
N ALA A 178 2.93 0.80 17.67
CA ALA A 178 3.44 0.39 16.38
C ALA A 178 3.81 -1.08 16.33
N LYS A 179 3.81 -1.62 15.12
CA LYS A 179 4.45 -2.89 14.78
C LYS A 179 5.54 -2.63 13.75
N THR A 180 6.67 -3.29 13.97
CA THR A 180 7.80 -3.31 13.04
C THR A 180 7.98 -4.74 12.54
N GLY A 181 8.15 -4.88 11.23
CA GLY A 181 8.41 -6.15 10.55
C GLY A 181 9.78 -6.72 10.89
N THR A 182 10.07 -7.89 10.31
CA THR A 182 11.35 -8.59 10.48
C THR A 182 12.18 -8.64 9.21
N ALA A 183 11.55 -8.54 8.03
CA ALA A 183 12.25 -8.49 6.76
C ALA A 183 12.79 -7.07 6.49
N VAL A 184 14.01 -7.01 5.96
CA VAL A 184 14.66 -5.77 5.52
C VAL A 184 14.57 -5.71 4.00
N PRO A 185 13.85 -4.73 3.41
CA PRO A 185 13.85 -4.49 1.98
C PRO A 185 15.28 -4.28 1.46
N ALA A 186 15.63 -4.95 0.36
CA ALA A 186 16.87 -4.68 -0.33
C ALA A 186 16.83 -3.28 -0.97
N ILE A 187 17.98 -2.61 -1.02
CA ILE A 187 18.11 -1.36 -1.77
C ILE A 187 18.04 -1.67 -3.26
N TRP A 188 17.49 -0.73 -4.04
CA TRP A 188 17.29 -0.87 -5.49
C TRP A 188 16.32 -1.95 -5.96
N ASP A 189 15.70 -2.71 -5.05
CA ASP A 189 14.66 -3.66 -5.36
C ASP A 189 13.28 -3.14 -4.96
N TRP A 190 12.27 -3.46 -5.77
CA TRP A 190 10.88 -3.20 -5.43
C TRP A 190 10.42 -4.13 -4.31
N THR A 191 9.74 -3.57 -3.32
CA THR A 191 9.20 -4.32 -2.18
C THR A 191 7.77 -3.90 -1.91
N PHE A 192 6.87 -4.87 -1.80
CA PHE A 192 5.51 -4.64 -1.37
C PHE A 192 5.47 -4.42 0.14
N VAL A 193 4.82 -3.35 0.58
CA VAL A 193 4.72 -2.99 2.00
C VAL A 193 3.27 -2.64 2.33
N CYS A 194 2.79 -3.15 3.46
CA CYS A 194 1.43 -2.90 3.90
C CYS A 194 1.37 -2.85 5.43
N GLY A 195 0.57 -1.93 5.97
CA GLY A 195 0.21 -1.85 7.37
C GLY A 195 -1.30 -1.93 7.52
N ARG A 196 -1.77 -2.77 8.45
CA ARG A 196 -3.19 -2.91 8.79
C ARG A 196 -3.42 -2.76 10.28
N TYR A 197 -4.42 -1.99 10.64
CA TYR A 197 -5.05 -1.93 11.94
C TYR A 197 -6.44 -2.56 11.87
N SER A 198 -6.72 -3.52 12.75
CA SER A 198 -8.00 -4.22 12.87
C SER A 198 -8.59 -4.02 14.26
N VAL A 199 -9.81 -3.50 14.31
CA VAL A 199 -10.55 -3.35 15.58
C VAL A 199 -11.07 -4.71 16.04
N ALA A 200 -11.58 -5.52 15.13
CA ALA A 200 -12.15 -6.83 15.44
C ALA A 200 -11.09 -7.78 16.04
N ASP A 201 -9.89 -7.77 15.47
CA ASP A 201 -8.79 -8.63 15.93
C ASP A 201 -7.95 -7.99 17.04
N SER A 202 -8.18 -6.70 17.35
CA SER A 202 -7.32 -5.89 18.22
C SER A 202 -5.84 -6.02 17.80
N ALA A 203 -5.56 -5.80 16.52
CA ALA A 203 -4.27 -6.15 15.92
C ALA A 203 -3.68 -5.04 15.03
N LEU A 204 -2.34 -4.95 15.03
CA LEU A 204 -1.53 -4.26 14.02
C LEU A 204 -0.70 -5.29 13.26
N LYS A 205 -0.87 -5.36 11.94
CA LYS A 205 -0.19 -6.31 11.08
C LYS A 205 0.63 -5.56 10.02
N VAL A 206 1.83 -6.06 9.73
CA VAL A 206 2.77 -5.48 8.76
C VAL A 206 3.23 -6.56 7.79
N TRP A 207 3.14 -6.25 6.49
CA TRP A 207 3.66 -7.07 5.41
C TRP A 207 4.89 -6.41 4.79
N THR A 208 5.86 -7.24 4.42
CA THR A 208 7.02 -6.89 3.60
C THR A 208 7.23 -8.06 2.64
N ASN A 209 6.76 -7.90 1.40
CA ASN A 209 6.51 -8.99 0.47
C ASN A 209 5.63 -10.08 1.12
N ASP A 210 6.13 -11.32 1.16
CA ASP A 210 5.50 -12.50 1.78
C ASP A 210 5.69 -12.55 3.31
N SER A 211 6.64 -11.78 3.87
CA SER A 211 6.88 -11.73 5.30
C SER A 211 5.81 -10.93 6.01
N THR A 212 5.16 -11.55 7.00
CA THR A 212 4.11 -10.90 7.79
C THR A 212 4.39 -10.99 9.28
N THR A 213 4.15 -9.90 10.01
CA THR A 213 4.27 -9.86 11.47
C THR A 213 3.09 -9.13 12.10
N GLU A 214 2.75 -9.49 13.34
CA GLU A 214 1.58 -8.94 14.03
C GLU A 214 1.92 -8.51 15.47
N ARG A 215 1.13 -7.55 15.98
CA ARG A 215 1.03 -7.14 17.38
C ARG A 215 -0.45 -7.25 17.78
N THR A 216 -0.74 -7.94 18.87
CA THR A 216 -2.11 -8.08 19.43
C THR A 216 -2.23 -7.52 20.84
N ASP A 217 -1.12 -7.10 21.45
CA ASP A 217 -1.08 -6.55 22.79
C ASP A 217 -1.22 -5.02 22.79
N SER A 218 -2.07 -4.51 23.68
CA SER A 218 -2.27 -3.06 23.88
C SER A 218 -2.61 -2.30 22.58
N VAL A 219 -3.28 -2.97 21.64
CA VAL A 219 -3.82 -2.31 20.44
C VAL A 219 -5.16 -1.67 20.84
N PRO A 220 -5.31 -0.35 20.66
CA PRO A 220 -6.53 0.36 21.04
C PRO A 220 -7.71 -0.03 20.14
N SER A 221 -8.93 0.29 20.55
CA SER A 221 -10.15 0.12 19.73
C SER A 221 -10.45 1.29 18.80
N SER A 222 -9.68 2.39 18.89
CA SER A 222 -9.78 3.54 17.99
C SER A 222 -8.43 4.24 17.79
N ILE A 223 -8.29 4.85 16.62
CA ILE A 223 -7.20 5.77 16.28
C ILE A 223 -7.66 7.20 16.54
N TYR A 224 -6.75 8.04 17.02
CA TYR A 224 -6.94 9.47 17.19
C TYR A 224 -6.90 10.20 15.84
N SER A 225 -7.85 11.12 15.64
CA SER A 225 -7.86 11.95 14.45
C SER A 225 -6.93 13.15 14.61
N GLY A 226 -5.70 13.01 14.12
CA GLY A 226 -4.71 14.09 14.12
C GLY A 226 -4.98 15.13 13.05
N SER A 227 -4.55 16.38 13.28
CA SER A 227 -4.73 17.50 12.33
C SER A 227 -3.63 17.59 11.26
N ALA A 228 -2.88 16.52 11.03
CA ALA A 228 -1.83 16.48 10.01
C ALA A 228 -2.45 16.38 8.61
N ASP A 229 -1.78 16.98 7.63
CA ASP A 229 -2.00 16.64 6.22
C ASP A 229 -1.65 15.17 5.98
N PHE A 230 -2.35 14.54 5.04
CA PHE A 230 -1.91 13.24 4.52
C PHE A 230 -0.73 13.46 3.58
N ASN A 231 0.40 12.83 3.85
CA ASN A 231 1.63 13.01 3.08
C ASN A 231 2.12 11.69 2.50
N MET A 232 2.81 11.79 1.36
CA MET A 232 3.55 10.73 0.70
C MET A 232 5.01 11.19 0.54
N GLY A 233 5.96 10.35 0.94
CA GLY A 233 7.40 10.61 0.84
C GLY A 233 8.01 11.46 1.95
N ALA A 234 7.22 11.96 2.92
CA ALA A 234 7.70 12.71 4.07
C ALA A 234 6.62 12.77 5.18
N ARG A 235 7.01 13.23 6.38
CA ARG A 235 6.05 13.61 7.43
C ARG A 235 5.36 14.95 7.11
N ALA A 236 4.22 15.19 7.76
CA ALA A 236 3.46 16.45 7.60
C ALA A 236 4.27 17.67 8.05
N THR A 237 5.01 17.55 9.17
CA THR A 237 6.13 18.46 9.44
C THR A 237 7.33 17.96 8.65
N PRO A 238 7.82 18.72 7.64
CA PRO A 238 8.80 18.25 6.66
C PRO A 238 10.04 17.64 7.31
N SER A 239 10.10 16.31 7.32
CA SER A 239 11.16 15.51 7.94
C SER A 239 11.02 14.06 7.48
N ASN A 240 12.07 13.26 7.69
CA ASN A 240 12.07 11.82 7.38
C ASN A 240 11.66 11.55 5.93
N PHE A 241 12.32 12.28 5.02
CA PHE A 241 12.08 12.21 3.59
C PHE A 241 12.53 10.86 3.05
N LEU A 242 11.70 10.28 2.20
CA LEU A 242 12.05 9.07 1.47
C LEU A 242 13.07 9.41 0.38
N ASN A 243 14.16 8.64 0.31
CA ASN A 243 15.01 8.55 -0.87
C ASN A 243 14.69 7.23 -1.60
N GLY A 244 13.90 7.31 -2.66
CA GLY A 244 13.33 6.12 -3.29
C GLY A 244 12.14 6.40 -4.18
N GLN A 245 11.45 5.35 -4.58
CA GLN A 245 10.24 5.42 -5.39
C GLN A 245 9.04 4.78 -4.70
N ILE A 246 7.85 5.32 -4.96
CA ILE A 246 6.57 4.74 -4.54
C ILE A 246 5.70 4.51 -5.77
N SER A 247 5.09 3.33 -5.84
CA SER A 247 4.08 2.94 -6.84
C SER A 247 2.87 2.32 -6.13
N GLN A 248 1.69 2.42 -6.75
CA GLN A 248 0.46 1.80 -6.26
C GLN A 248 0.11 2.10 -4.79
N LEU A 249 0.29 3.34 -4.30
CA LEU A 249 -0.11 3.70 -2.93
C LEU A 249 -1.63 3.64 -2.81
N PHE A 250 -2.14 2.88 -1.84
CA PHE A 250 -3.55 2.83 -1.51
C PHE A 250 -3.80 3.08 -0.02
N LEU A 251 -4.97 3.62 0.28
CA LEU A 251 -5.48 3.85 1.63
C LEU A 251 -6.92 3.36 1.71
N CYS A 252 -7.22 2.55 2.72
CA CYS A 252 -8.55 2.02 2.99
C CYS A 252 -8.97 2.37 4.43
N ALA A 253 -10.21 2.80 4.60
CA ALA A 253 -10.87 3.00 5.90
C ALA A 253 -11.50 1.69 6.43
N ALA A 254 -10.85 0.57 6.16
CA ALA A 254 -11.24 -0.76 6.61
C ALA A 254 -10.00 -1.60 6.88
N ALA A 255 -10.14 -2.57 7.76
CA ALA A 255 -9.20 -3.67 7.92
C ALA A 255 -9.37 -4.63 6.73
N VAL A 256 -8.69 -4.32 5.62
CA VAL A 256 -8.74 -5.15 4.40
C VAL A 256 -8.31 -6.59 4.72
N PRO A 257 -9.11 -7.62 4.38
CA PRO A 257 -8.78 -9.01 4.72
C PRO A 257 -7.47 -9.49 4.07
N ASP A 258 -6.80 -10.44 4.74
CA ASP A 258 -5.51 -11.02 4.28
C ASP A 258 -5.58 -11.45 2.81
N GLN A 259 -6.65 -12.15 2.42
CA GLN A 259 -6.82 -12.63 1.06
C GLN A 259 -6.73 -11.53 0.00
N PHE A 260 -7.26 -10.33 0.25
CA PHE A 260 -7.17 -9.22 -0.70
C PHE A 260 -5.73 -8.70 -0.83
N ILE A 261 -5.06 -8.52 0.30
CA ILE A 261 -3.67 -8.02 0.36
C ILE A 261 -2.72 -9.03 -0.28
N GLU A 262 -2.81 -10.30 0.10
CA GLU A 262 -1.96 -11.38 -0.40
C GLU A 262 -2.23 -11.67 -1.88
N THR A 263 -3.50 -11.63 -2.32
CA THR A 263 -3.82 -11.78 -3.75
C THR A 263 -3.26 -10.60 -4.54
N PHE A 264 -3.38 -9.36 -4.05
CA PHE A 264 -2.80 -8.21 -4.71
C PHE A 264 -1.27 -8.29 -4.80
N PHE A 265 -0.60 -8.66 -3.71
CA PHE A 265 0.85 -8.88 -3.70
C PHE A 265 1.24 -9.95 -4.73
N ASN A 266 0.72 -11.17 -4.60
CA ASN A 266 1.07 -12.30 -5.46
C ASN A 266 0.78 -12.02 -6.94
N PHE A 267 -0.31 -11.31 -7.24
CA PHE A 267 -0.67 -10.97 -8.60
C PHE A 267 0.20 -9.86 -9.18
N THR A 268 0.67 -8.91 -8.37
CA THR A 268 1.47 -7.77 -8.87
C THR A 268 2.97 -8.02 -8.81
N ALA A 269 3.45 -8.93 -7.96
CA ALA A 269 4.87 -9.22 -7.75
C ALA A 269 5.66 -9.45 -9.05
N PRO A 270 5.15 -10.20 -10.06
CA PRO A 270 5.87 -10.40 -11.32
C PRO A 270 6.08 -9.11 -12.12
N MET A 271 5.17 -8.13 -12.02
CA MET A 271 5.35 -6.81 -12.64
C MET A 271 6.51 -6.04 -12.00
N PHE A 272 6.78 -6.29 -10.73
CA PHE A 272 7.81 -5.63 -9.92
C PHE A 272 9.12 -6.44 -9.84
N GLY A 273 9.22 -7.59 -10.51
CA GLY A 273 10.41 -8.44 -10.50
C GLY A 273 10.63 -9.19 -9.20
N VAL A 274 9.57 -9.42 -8.42
CA VAL A 274 9.55 -10.17 -7.15
C VAL A 274 8.93 -11.55 -7.35
#